data_AF-A0A2K3LTZ0-F1
#
_entry.id   AF-A0A2K3LTZ0-F1
#
_cell.length_a   1.000
_cell.length_b   1.000
_cell.length_c   1.000
_cell.angle_alpha   90.00
_cell.angle_beta   90.00
_cell.angle_gamma   90.00
#
_symmetry.space_group_name_H-M   'P 1'
#
loop_
_entity.id
_entity.type
_entity.pdbx_description
1 polymer ?
#
loop_
_entity_poly.entity_id
_entity_poly.type
_entity_poly.pdbx_seq_one_letter_code
_entity_poly.pdbx_strand_id
1 'polypeptide(L)'
;VASNSSQNVELMLQETCTDQSGSLVVYTTIDVDSIQLAMSGEDPSCISLLPQGFMIVPMVSSNTETSSEQGVTGTPSSTSSASAAANSGCLLIMGMQVLASSIPSAKLNLSSVTAINNHLCNTLHQIEGALCSTTNNNCFVGSCNEPTTSAPPK
;
A
#
# COMPACT_ATOMS: atom_id res chain seq x y z
N VAL A 1 18.93 -7.65 -41.96
CA VAL A 1 17.61 -7.22 -41.42
C VAL A 1 17.65 -7.55 -39.94
N ALA A 2 17.72 -6.55 -39.07
CA ALA A 2 17.82 -6.79 -37.63
C ALA A 2 16.49 -7.37 -37.14
N SER A 3 16.56 -8.50 -36.44
CA SER A 3 15.41 -9.14 -35.80
C SER A 3 14.84 -8.17 -34.77
N ASN A 4 13.65 -7.63 -35.03
CA ASN A 4 12.87 -6.93 -34.03
C ASN A 4 12.60 -7.90 -32.89
N SER A 5 13.24 -7.67 -31.74
CA SER A 5 12.79 -8.26 -30.49
C SER A 5 11.35 -7.81 -30.28
N SER A 6 10.43 -8.76 -30.11
CA SER A 6 9.03 -8.49 -29.80
C SER A 6 8.96 -7.71 -28.49
N GLN A 7 8.92 -6.38 -28.60
CA GLN A 7 8.73 -5.49 -27.48
C GLN A 7 7.25 -5.60 -27.09
N ASN A 8 6.97 -6.45 -26.11
CA ASN A 8 5.66 -6.56 -25.49
C ASN A 8 5.44 -5.25 -24.72
N VAL A 9 4.74 -4.32 -25.36
CA VAL A 9 4.36 -3.05 -24.76
C VAL A 9 3.15 -3.34 -23.90
N GLU A 10 3.31 -3.24 -22.59
CA GLU A 10 2.19 -3.25 -21.65
C GLU A 10 1.73 -1.82 -21.38
N LEU A 11 0.43 -1.63 -21.30
CA LEU A 11 -0.21 -0.39 -20.86
C LEU A 11 -0.57 -0.52 -19.38
N MET A 12 -0.67 0.62 -18.69
CA MET A 12 -1.08 0.67 -17.29
C MET A 12 -2.39 1.44 -17.18
N LEU A 13 -3.41 0.81 -16.62
CA LEU A 13 -4.64 1.47 -16.19
C LEU A 13 -4.46 1.87 -14.75
N GLN A 14 -4.58 3.16 -14.45
CA GLN A 14 -4.45 3.70 -13.11
C GLN A 14 -5.66 4.56 -12.76
N GLU A 15 -6.21 4.31 -11.59
CA GLU A 15 -7.19 5.17 -10.92
C GLU A 15 -6.57 5.74 -9.65
N THR A 16 -6.86 7.00 -9.35
CA THR A 16 -6.37 7.67 -8.15
C THR A 16 -7.48 8.56 -7.62
N CYS A 17 -7.72 8.49 -6.31
CA CYS A 17 -8.68 9.32 -5.62
C CYS A 17 -8.00 9.94 -4.40
N THR A 18 -8.35 11.18 -4.08
CA THR A 18 -7.91 11.84 -2.84
C THR A 18 -9.04 12.70 -2.32
N ASP A 19 -9.39 12.48 -1.06
CA ASP A 19 -10.41 13.24 -0.33
C ASP A 19 -9.96 13.46 1.13
N GLN A 20 -10.88 13.91 1.99
CA GLN A 20 -10.60 14.14 3.41
C GLN A 20 -10.32 12.85 4.19
N SER A 21 -10.70 11.69 3.66
CA SER A 21 -10.54 10.36 4.25
C SER A 21 -9.18 9.76 3.91
N GLY A 22 -8.57 10.14 2.79
CA GLY A 22 -7.23 9.72 2.41
C GLY A 22 -6.96 9.80 0.91
N SER A 23 -5.83 9.21 0.50
CA SER A 23 -5.40 9.10 -0.89
C SER A 23 -5.26 7.64 -1.27
N LEU A 24 -5.84 7.21 -2.38
CA LEU A 24 -5.69 5.86 -2.92
C LEU A 24 -5.13 5.89 -4.34
N VAL A 25 -4.30 4.91 -4.66
CA VAL A 25 -3.83 4.62 -6.02
C VAL A 25 -4.09 3.15 -6.29
N VAL A 26 -4.85 2.84 -7.34
CA VAL A 26 -5.10 1.48 -7.82
C VAL A 26 -4.72 1.42 -9.28
N TYR A 27 -3.95 0.40 -9.65
CA TYR A 27 -3.47 0.22 -11.00
C TYR A 27 -3.41 -1.25 -11.40
N THR A 28 -3.38 -1.51 -12.70
CA THR A 28 -3.17 -2.84 -13.27
C THR A 28 -2.46 -2.71 -14.62
N THR A 29 -1.64 -3.70 -14.97
CA THR A 29 -1.05 -3.79 -16.30
C THR A 29 -2.01 -4.51 -17.24
N ILE A 30 -2.05 -4.08 -18.48
CA ILE A 30 -2.91 -4.63 -19.53
C ILE A 30 -2.15 -4.65 -20.85
N ASP A 31 -2.30 -5.74 -21.59
CA ASP A 31 -1.68 -5.87 -22.92
C ASP A 31 -2.42 -5.00 -23.95
N VAL A 32 -1.69 -4.47 -24.94
CA VAL A 32 -2.24 -3.61 -25.99
C VAL A 32 -3.35 -4.32 -26.77
N ASP A 33 -3.20 -5.62 -27.04
CA ASP A 33 -4.20 -6.39 -27.79
C ASP A 33 -5.51 -6.51 -27.00
N SER A 34 -5.42 -6.61 -25.67
CA SER A 34 -6.60 -6.64 -24.79
C SER A 34 -7.37 -5.32 -24.82
N ILE A 35 -6.67 -4.18 -24.85
CA ILE A 35 -7.32 -2.87 -25.01
C ILE A 35 -7.95 -2.74 -26.39
N GLN A 36 -7.24 -3.16 -27.44
CA GLN A 36 -7.75 -3.05 -28.80
C GLN A 36 -9.00 -3.89 -29.02
N LEU A 37 -9.06 -5.08 -28.42
CA LEU A 37 -10.25 -5.93 -28.36
C LEU A 37 -11.44 -5.16 -27.76
N ALA A 38 -11.28 -4.60 -26.56
CA ALA A 38 -12.34 -3.83 -25.90
C ALA A 38 -12.76 -2.59 -26.72
N MET A 39 -11.80 -1.87 -27.31
CA MET A 39 -12.06 -0.67 -28.12
C MET A 39 -12.78 -0.97 -29.44
N SER A 40 -12.68 -2.21 -29.94
CA SER A 40 -13.37 -2.67 -31.14
C SER A 40 -14.85 -2.98 -30.89
N GLY A 41 -15.32 -2.85 -29.64
CA GLY A 41 -16.68 -3.18 -29.23
C GLY A 41 -16.93 -4.67 -29.03
N GLU A 42 -15.87 -5.47 -28.95
CA GLU A 42 -15.94 -6.88 -28.57
C GLU A 42 -16.18 -7.01 -27.05
N ASP A 43 -16.46 -8.23 -26.58
CA ASP A 43 -16.77 -8.49 -25.17
C ASP A 43 -15.50 -8.38 -24.28
N PRO A 44 -15.40 -7.38 -23.39
CA PRO A 44 -14.23 -7.22 -22.53
C PRO A 44 -14.20 -8.21 -21.35
N SER A 45 -15.23 -9.05 -21.18
CA SER A 45 -15.31 -10.02 -20.07
C SER A 45 -14.15 -11.02 -20.03
N CYS A 46 -13.48 -11.23 -21.17
CA CYS A 46 -12.32 -12.11 -21.30
C CYS A 46 -10.99 -11.46 -20.89
N ILE A 47 -10.96 -10.14 -20.64
CA ILE A 47 -9.76 -9.41 -20.24
C ILE A 47 -9.57 -9.57 -18.74
N SER A 48 -8.57 -10.38 -18.36
CA SER A 48 -8.22 -10.58 -16.95
C SER A 48 -7.38 -9.42 -16.44
N LEU A 49 -7.95 -8.62 -15.54
CA LEU A 49 -7.22 -7.59 -14.80
C LEU A 49 -6.71 -8.14 -13.47
N LEU A 50 -5.51 -7.73 -13.07
CA LEU A 50 -4.92 -8.04 -11.76
C LEU A 50 -4.60 -6.71 -11.04
N PRO A 51 -5.60 -6.09 -10.38
CA PRO A 51 -5.41 -4.80 -9.74
C PRO A 51 -4.49 -4.91 -8.52
N GLN A 52 -3.68 -3.87 -8.33
CA GLN A 52 -2.89 -3.66 -7.14
C GLN A 52 -2.85 -2.18 -6.80
N GLY A 53 -2.58 -1.86 -5.54
CA GLY A 53 -2.66 -0.47 -5.11
C GLY A 53 -2.44 -0.30 -3.62
N PHE A 54 -2.52 0.95 -3.20
CA PHE A 54 -2.41 1.32 -1.80
C PHE A 54 -3.29 2.52 -1.47
N MET A 55 -3.58 2.68 -0.19
CA MET A 55 -4.31 3.79 0.39
C MET A 55 -3.55 4.35 1.58
N ILE A 56 -3.47 5.67 1.66
CA ILE A 56 -2.86 6.42 2.76
C ILE A 56 -3.97 7.18 3.46
N VAL A 57 -4.22 6.85 4.72
CA VAL A 57 -5.22 7.50 5.57
C VAL A 57 -4.50 8.33 6.63
N PRO A 58 -4.74 9.66 6.71
CA PRO A 58 -4.16 10.48 7.76
C PRO A 58 -4.59 9.99 9.16
N MET A 59 -3.63 9.86 10.08
CA MET A 59 -3.89 9.45 11.45
C MET A 59 -3.35 10.51 12.41
N VAL A 60 -4.26 11.13 13.16
CA VAL A 60 -3.89 12.02 14.25
C VAL A 60 -3.88 11.19 15.52
N SER A 61 -2.70 10.90 16.06
CA SER A 61 -2.64 10.39 17.43
C SER A 61 -2.72 11.58 18.39
N SER A 62 -3.80 11.64 19.16
CA SER A 62 -3.87 12.53 20.29
C SER A 62 -3.04 11.90 21.39
N ASN A 63 -1.84 12.44 21.62
CA ASN A 63 -1.06 12.14 22.82
C ASN A 63 -1.86 12.70 24.00
N THR A 64 -2.86 11.96 24.50
CA THR A 64 -3.40 12.20 25.84
C THR A 64 -2.33 11.72 26.80
N GLU A 65 -1.32 12.56 26.98
CA GLU A 65 -0.50 12.49 28.18
C GLU A 65 -1.46 12.76 29.33
N THR A 66 -1.85 11.69 30.02
CA THR A 66 -2.42 11.74 31.37
C THR A 66 -1.34 12.26 32.32
N SER A 67 -0.89 13.50 32.11
CA SER A 67 -0.10 14.23 33.06
C SER A 67 -1.05 14.75 34.13
N SER A 68 -1.18 13.94 35.17
CA SER A 68 -1.44 14.33 36.56
C SER A 68 -2.56 15.35 36.79
N GLU A 69 -3.71 14.85 37.24
CA GLU A 69 -4.56 15.60 38.17
C GLU A 69 -4.57 14.93 39.54
N GLN A 70 -3.53 15.23 40.31
CA GLN A 70 -3.74 15.57 41.70
C GLN A 70 -4.56 16.88 41.69
N GLY A 71 -5.85 16.78 41.95
CA GLY A 71 -6.74 17.94 41.99
C GLY A 71 -6.33 18.91 43.09
N VAL A 72 -6.31 20.22 42.78
CA VAL A 72 -7.22 21.24 43.36
C VAL A 72 -6.76 22.65 42.94
N THR A 73 -7.73 23.40 42.42
CA THR A 73 -7.85 24.88 42.28
C THR A 73 -7.07 25.63 41.19
N GLY A 74 -7.82 26.11 40.20
CA GLY A 74 -8.01 27.55 40.02
C GLY A 74 -7.42 28.21 38.77
N THR A 75 -8.29 28.89 38.03
CA THR A 75 -8.07 29.99 37.05
C THR A 75 -8.01 29.60 35.56
N PRO A 76 -8.89 30.14 34.69
CA PRO A 76 -8.74 30.03 33.25
C PRO A 76 -7.85 31.17 32.74
N SER A 77 -6.54 30.93 32.65
CA SER A 77 -5.63 31.83 31.94
C SER A 77 -5.51 31.41 30.48
N SER A 78 -5.96 32.30 29.59
CA SER A 78 -5.66 32.27 28.16
C SER A 78 -4.15 32.34 27.95
N THR A 79 -3.53 31.21 27.61
CA THR A 79 -2.17 31.16 27.07
C THR A 79 -2.14 30.18 25.90
N SER A 80 -2.05 30.76 24.71
CA SER A 80 -1.53 30.11 23.52
C SER A 80 -0.20 29.40 23.80
N SER A 81 0.07 28.34 23.04
CA SER A 81 1.33 27.59 22.92
C SER A 81 1.69 26.61 24.05
N ALA A 82 0.98 25.49 24.08
CA ALA A 82 1.60 24.20 24.32
C ALA A 82 1.25 23.32 23.12
N SER A 83 2.08 23.38 22.07
CA SER A 83 2.07 22.39 21.01
C SER A 83 2.47 21.06 21.63
N ALA A 84 1.50 20.35 22.23
CA ALA A 84 1.56 18.91 22.32
C ALA A 84 1.87 18.46 20.90
N ALA A 85 3.09 17.96 20.68
CA ALA A 85 3.50 17.41 19.41
C ALA A 85 2.60 16.21 19.17
N ALA A 86 1.42 16.45 18.60
CA ALA A 86 0.56 15.39 18.13
C ALA A 86 1.41 14.62 17.13
N ASN A 87 1.71 13.37 17.46
CA ASN A 87 2.39 12.50 16.52
C ASN A 87 1.41 12.29 15.36
N SER A 88 1.55 13.10 14.32
CA SER A 88 0.78 12.97 13.09
C SER A 88 1.45 11.89 12.26
N GLY A 89 0.70 10.83 11.97
CA GLY A 89 1.13 9.72 11.14
C GLY A 89 0.13 9.43 10.03
N CYS A 90 0.29 8.29 9.37
CA CYS A 90 -0.71 7.77 8.45
C CYS A 90 -0.83 6.26 8.61
N LEU A 91 -2.00 5.73 8.27
CA LEU A 91 -2.23 4.31 8.06
C LEU A 91 -2.04 4.03 6.58
N LEU A 92 -1.03 3.23 6.25
CA LEU A 92 -0.78 2.74 4.89
C LEU A 92 -1.42 1.35 4.74
N ILE A 93 -2.32 1.23 3.77
CA ILE A 93 -3.00 -0.03 3.43
C ILE A 93 -2.55 -0.40 2.01
N MET A 94 -2.07 -1.61 1.81
CA MET A 94 -1.71 -2.12 0.48
C MET A 94 -2.56 -3.34 0.13
N GLY A 95 -3.02 -3.40 -1.12
CA GLY A 95 -3.77 -4.53 -1.67
C GLY A 95 -3.22 -4.93 -3.03
N MET A 96 -3.18 -6.23 -3.32
CA MET A 96 -2.72 -6.74 -4.60
C MET A 96 -3.45 -8.03 -4.95
N GLN A 97 -3.88 -8.15 -6.20
CA GLN A 97 -4.40 -9.37 -6.78
C GLN A 97 -3.30 -10.03 -7.62
N VAL A 98 -3.04 -11.32 -7.38
CA VAL A 98 -2.02 -12.08 -8.12
C VAL A 98 -2.62 -13.38 -8.65
N LEU A 99 -2.37 -13.67 -9.92
CA LEU A 99 -2.67 -14.96 -10.52
C LEU A 99 -1.45 -15.87 -10.43
N ALA A 100 -1.44 -16.79 -9.48
CA ALA A 100 -0.33 -17.74 -9.34
C ALA A 100 -0.36 -18.90 -10.35
N SER A 101 -1.55 -19.23 -10.88
CA SER A 101 -1.74 -20.25 -11.91
C SER A 101 -3.06 -20.04 -12.62
N SER A 102 -3.06 -20.22 -13.94
CA SER A 102 -4.27 -20.27 -14.77
C SER A 102 -5.00 -21.61 -14.69
N ILE A 103 -4.41 -22.62 -14.04
CA ILE A 103 -5.01 -23.93 -13.79
C ILE A 103 -5.67 -23.92 -12.40
N PRO A 104 -7.00 -24.07 -12.30
CA PRO A 104 -7.73 -23.98 -11.02
C PRO A 104 -7.30 -25.03 -9.97
N SER A 105 -6.80 -26.19 -10.42
CA SER A 105 -6.34 -27.28 -9.54
C SER A 105 -4.87 -27.16 -9.13
N ALA A 106 -4.14 -26.16 -9.64
CA ALA A 106 -2.75 -25.96 -9.27
C ALA A 106 -2.65 -25.47 -7.83
N LYS A 107 -1.78 -26.12 -7.06
CA LYS A 107 -1.46 -25.68 -5.70
C LYS A 107 -0.51 -24.49 -5.76
N LEU A 108 -0.78 -23.47 -4.93
CA LEU A 108 0.19 -22.42 -4.62
C LEU A 108 1.47 -23.06 -4.10
N ASN A 109 2.60 -22.74 -4.74
CA ASN A 109 3.90 -23.18 -4.26
C ASN A 109 4.45 -22.15 -3.25
N LEU A 110 5.23 -22.63 -2.27
CA LEU A 110 5.96 -21.78 -1.32
C LEU A 110 6.78 -20.68 -2.01
N SER A 111 7.40 -21.00 -3.14
CA SER A 111 8.15 -20.04 -3.96
C SER A 111 7.29 -18.86 -4.43
N SER A 112 6.07 -19.12 -4.90
CA SER A 112 5.13 -18.07 -5.31
C SER A 112 4.72 -17.19 -4.13
N VAL A 113 4.48 -17.79 -2.96
CA VAL A 113 4.12 -17.05 -1.74
C VAL A 113 5.28 -16.15 -1.29
N THR A 114 6.51 -16.67 -1.28
CA THR A 114 7.71 -15.89 -0.95
C THR A 114 7.92 -14.74 -1.93
N ALA A 115 7.73 -14.97 -3.24
CA ALA A 115 7.85 -13.93 -4.25
C ALA A 115 6.81 -12.82 -4.05
N ILE A 116 5.55 -13.17 -3.77
CA ILE A 116 4.46 -12.21 -3.48
C ILE A 116 4.78 -11.40 -2.23
N ASN A 117 5.24 -12.05 -1.16
CA ASN A 117 5.62 -11.37 0.07
C ASN A 117 6.75 -10.36 -0.18
N ASN A 118 7.81 -10.78 -0.88
CA ASN A 118 8.93 -9.91 -1.21
C ASN A 118 8.50 -8.72 -2.08
N HIS A 119 7.59 -8.94 -3.03
CA HIS A 119 7.05 -7.86 -3.86
C HIS A 119 6.26 -6.84 -3.02
N LEU A 120 5.43 -7.31 -2.10
CA LEU A 120 4.66 -6.44 -1.19
C LEU A 120 5.61 -5.63 -0.29
N CYS A 121 6.60 -6.28 0.32
CA CYS A 121 7.59 -5.63 1.18
C CYS A 121 8.39 -4.56 0.41
N ASN A 122 8.89 -4.89 -0.79
CA ASN A 122 9.63 -3.93 -1.61
C ASN A 122 8.77 -2.74 -2.03
N THR A 123 7.48 -2.94 -2.28
CA THR A 123 6.59 -1.84 -2.67
C THR A 123 6.27 -0.96 -1.48
N LEU A 124 6.01 -1.55 -0.30
CA LEU A 124 5.85 -0.79 0.95
C LEU A 124 7.08 0.05 1.26
N HIS A 125 8.29 -0.53 1.23
CA HIS A 125 9.52 0.23 1.47
C HIS A 125 9.72 1.39 0.48
N GLN A 126 9.30 1.23 -0.78
CA GLN A 126 9.36 2.31 -1.77
C GLN A 126 8.35 3.42 -1.47
N ILE A 127 7.12 3.06 -1.08
CA ILE A 127 6.10 4.03 -0.67
C ILE A 127 6.58 4.77 0.58
N GLU A 128 7.06 4.05 1.59
CA GLU A 128 7.61 4.62 2.81
C GLU A 128 8.79 5.53 2.52
N GLY A 129 9.73 5.12 1.66
CA GLY A 129 10.84 5.96 1.21
C GLY A 129 10.36 7.26 0.57
N ALA A 130 9.33 7.20 -0.28
CA ALA A 130 8.73 8.37 -0.91
C ALA A 130 8.01 9.29 0.11
N LEU A 131 7.36 8.72 1.14
CA LEU A 131 6.65 9.47 2.18
C LEU A 131 7.60 10.07 3.23
N CYS A 132 8.65 9.35 3.63
CA CYS A 132 9.58 9.76 4.68
C CYS A 132 10.65 10.76 4.22
N SER A 133 10.87 10.94 2.90
CA SER A 133 11.97 11.77 2.36
C SER A 133 11.91 13.27 2.71
N THR A 134 10.90 13.73 3.46
CA THR A 134 10.68 15.16 3.76
C THR A 134 11.12 15.59 5.17
N THR A 135 11.39 14.68 6.13
CA THR A 135 11.66 15.10 7.53
C THR A 135 12.80 14.32 8.18
N ASN A 136 13.79 15.05 8.70
CA ASN A 136 14.96 14.56 9.44
C ASN A 136 14.63 13.43 10.45
N ASN A 137 15.28 12.28 10.27
CA ASN A 137 15.64 11.22 11.24
C ASN A 137 14.59 10.52 12.11
N ASN A 138 13.29 10.82 12.02
CA ASN A 138 12.28 10.24 12.92
C ASN A 138 11.07 9.56 12.23
N CYS A 139 11.21 9.07 11.00
CA CYS A 139 10.17 8.23 10.39
C CYS A 139 10.17 6.86 11.07
N PHE A 140 9.19 6.58 11.93
CA PHE A 140 8.97 5.22 12.44
C PHE A 140 8.31 4.39 11.33
N VAL A 141 9.06 3.43 10.81
CA VAL A 141 8.69 2.60 9.66
C VAL A 141 8.24 1.23 10.15
N GLY A 142 7.12 0.72 9.64
CA GLY A 142 6.66 -0.63 9.95
C GLY A 142 7.61 -1.66 9.36
N SER A 143 8.06 -2.64 10.15
CA SER A 143 8.95 -3.69 9.62
C SER A 143 8.14 -4.85 9.05
N CYS A 144 8.44 -5.23 7.81
CA CYS A 144 7.96 -6.45 7.21
C CYS A 144 8.71 -7.65 7.82
N ASN A 145 8.29 -8.11 8.99
CA ASN A 145 8.90 -9.28 9.63
C ASN A 145 8.38 -10.58 8.98
N GLU A 146 9.31 -11.50 8.70
CA GLU A 146 9.01 -12.82 8.15
C GLU A 146 8.12 -13.63 9.13
N PRO A 147 7.07 -14.34 8.66
CA PRO A 147 6.27 -15.18 9.54
C PRO A 147 7.14 -16.31 10.10
N THR A 148 7.42 -16.26 11.40
CA THR A 148 8.16 -17.33 12.09
C THR A 148 7.30 -18.58 12.07
N THR A 149 7.69 -19.57 11.26
CA THR A 149 7.05 -20.90 11.25
C THR A 149 7.40 -21.64 12.54
N SER A 150 6.65 -21.38 13.61
CA SER A 150 6.65 -22.23 14.80
C SER A 150 5.94 -23.54 14.44
N ALA A 151 6.70 -24.63 14.30
CA ALA A 151 6.13 -25.97 14.14
C ALA A 151 5.21 -26.31 15.34
N PRO A 152 4.08 -27.00 15.13
CA PRO A 152 3.20 -27.40 16.23
C PRO A 152 3.92 -28.43 17.14
N PRO A 153 3.68 -28.39 18.47
CA PRO A 153 4.24 -29.37 19.39
C PRO A 153 3.69 -30.77 19.10
N LYS A 154 4.58 -31.75 19.25
CA LYS A 154 4.39 -33.16 18.93
C LYS A 154 3.43 -33.88 19.86
#